data_AF-A0A7J8UBT3-F1
#
_entry.id   AF-A0A7J8UBT3-F1
#
_cell.length_a   1.000
_cell.length_b   1.000
_cell.length_c   1.000
_cell.angle_alpha   90.00
_cell.angle_beta   90.00
_cell.angle_gamma   90.00
#
_symmetry.space_group_name_H-M   'P 1'
#
loop_
_entity.id
_entity.type
_entity.pdbx_description
1 polymer ?
#
loop_
_entity_poly.entity_id
_entity_poly.type
_entity_poly.pdbx_seq_one_letter_code
_entity_poly.pdbx_strand_id
1 'polypeptide(L)'
;MSYNITIESYENHVDVLPENPCSFAFVAENDNYIFSASDLRGSNFKDKQFPVTVDWTIGTTSCKEAKMDTKNFACQENSNCVDSENNSGYFCKCFKGYEGNPYLP
;
A
#
# COMPACT_ATOMS: atom_id res chain seq x y z
N MET A 1 -4.97 5.98 6.79
CA MET A 1 -3.53 5.70 6.63
C MET A 1 -2.86 6.96 6.13
N SER A 2 -1.94 7.53 6.89
CA SER A 2 -1.10 8.65 6.45
C SER A 2 0.34 8.15 6.44
N TYR A 3 0.97 8.07 5.28
CA TYR A 3 2.41 7.83 5.16
C TYR A 3 3.11 9.19 5.08
N ASN A 4 4.25 9.33 5.76
CA ASN A 4 5.05 10.55 5.72
C ASN A 4 6.27 10.30 4.83
N ILE A 5 6.43 11.10 3.80
CA ILE A 5 7.58 11.06 2.90
C ILE A 5 8.35 12.35 3.09
N THR A 6 9.51 12.25 3.69
CA THR A 6 10.43 13.38 3.82
C THR A 6 11.51 13.24 2.77
N ILE A 7 11.74 14.31 2.01
CA ILE A 7 12.87 14.48 1.12
C ILE A 7 13.71 15.61 1.65
N GLU A 8 15.01 15.41 1.68
CA GLU A 8 15.99 16.43 2.04
C GLU A 8 17.04 16.54 0.94
N SER A 9 17.63 17.72 0.81
CA SER A 9 18.79 17.96 -0.03
C SER A 9 19.93 18.47 0.83
N TYR A 10 21.06 17.77 0.80
CA TYR A 10 22.23 18.10 1.59
C TYR A 10 22.81 19.49 1.26
N GLU A 11 22.85 19.84 -0.03
CA GLU A 11 23.42 21.10 -0.52
C GLU A 11 22.34 22.06 -1.05
N ASN A 12 21.09 22.00 -0.54
CA ASN A 12 20.00 22.88 -0.99
C ASN A 12 19.85 22.99 -2.52
N HIS A 13 20.01 21.89 -3.26
CA HIS A 13 19.93 21.85 -4.72
C HIS A 13 20.92 22.79 -5.43
N VAL A 14 22.11 23.04 -4.86
CA VAL A 14 23.14 23.90 -5.48
C VAL A 14 23.81 23.23 -6.69
N ASP A 15 24.09 21.93 -6.63
CA ASP A 15 24.74 21.16 -7.70
C ASP A 15 23.74 20.26 -8.47
N VAL A 16 22.61 20.83 -8.87
CA VAL A 16 21.62 20.13 -9.71
C VAL A 16 21.50 20.76 -11.08
N LEU A 17 20.99 19.99 -12.05
CA LEU A 17 20.68 20.50 -13.37
C LEU A 17 19.65 21.65 -13.27
N PRO A 18 19.83 22.78 -13.99
CA PRO A 18 18.87 23.87 -14.01
C PRO A 18 17.44 23.43 -14.36
N GLU A 19 17.32 22.33 -15.11
CA GLU A 19 16.05 21.75 -15.57
C GLU A 19 15.31 20.95 -14.48
N ASN A 20 15.90 20.74 -13.30
CA ASN A 20 15.27 20.07 -12.16
C ASN A 20 15.75 20.62 -10.80
N PRO A 21 15.30 21.83 -10.40
CA PRO A 21 15.64 22.41 -9.10
C PRO A 21 14.87 21.77 -7.92
N CYS A 22 14.12 20.69 -8.13
CA CYS A 22 13.24 20.09 -7.13
C CYS A 22 13.52 18.59 -6.98
N SER A 23 13.05 18.03 -5.87
CA SER A 23 13.06 16.58 -5.63
C SER A 23 11.63 16.08 -5.49
N PHE A 24 11.35 14.92 -6.06
CA PHE A 24 10.03 14.27 -6.02
C PHE A 24 10.14 12.92 -5.32
N ALA A 25 9.23 12.62 -4.41
CA ALA A 25 8.99 11.27 -3.91
C ALA A 25 7.50 11.01 -3.82
N PHE A 26 7.16 9.77 -4.09
CA PHE A 26 5.79 9.27 -4.19
C PHE A 26 5.83 7.76 -3.96
N VAL A 27 4.68 7.18 -3.63
CA VAL A 27 4.52 5.72 -3.54
C VAL A 27 3.83 5.26 -4.81
N ALA A 28 4.31 4.16 -5.37
CA ALA A 28 3.68 3.47 -6.48
C ALA A 28 3.72 1.96 -6.21
N GLU A 29 2.70 1.25 -6.69
CA GLU A 29 2.71 -0.20 -6.74
C GLU A 29 3.84 -0.71 -7.64
N ASN A 30 4.32 -1.93 -7.37
CA ASN A 30 5.36 -2.54 -8.18
C ASN A 30 4.96 -2.55 -9.66
N ASP A 31 5.92 -2.32 -10.55
CA ASP A 31 5.74 -2.27 -12.01
C ASP A 31 4.80 -1.18 -12.55
N ASN A 32 4.26 -0.30 -11.71
CA ASN A 32 3.35 0.79 -12.11
C ASN A 32 4.04 2.15 -12.33
N TYR A 33 5.37 2.21 -12.21
CA TYR A 33 6.16 3.41 -12.53
C TYR A 33 7.31 3.06 -13.48
N ILE A 34 7.35 3.73 -14.63
CA ILE A 34 8.44 3.67 -15.60
C ILE A 34 9.06 5.07 -15.67
N PHE A 35 10.35 5.16 -15.33
CA PHE A 35 11.08 6.41 -15.36
C PHE A 35 11.18 6.98 -16.77
N SER A 36 10.87 8.27 -16.92
CA SER A 36 11.21 9.07 -18.09
C SER A 36 12.04 10.28 -17.68
N ALA A 37 13.05 10.63 -18.48
CA ALA A 37 13.84 11.85 -18.26
C ALA A 37 12.98 13.13 -18.24
N SER A 38 11.80 13.12 -18.89
CA SER A 38 10.85 14.23 -18.85
C SER A 38 10.22 14.43 -17.47
N ASP A 39 10.18 13.41 -16.61
CA ASP A 39 9.59 13.48 -15.28
C ASP A 39 10.37 14.44 -14.36
N LEU A 40 11.68 14.60 -14.62
CA LEU A 40 12.54 15.56 -13.93
C LEU A 40 12.14 17.03 -14.17
N ARG A 41 11.41 17.33 -15.26
CA ARG A 41 10.94 18.70 -15.55
C ARG A 41 9.71 19.11 -14.73
N GLY A 42 9.10 18.17 -14.00
CA GLY A 42 8.09 18.44 -12.97
C GLY A 42 6.69 18.87 -13.44
N SER A 43 6.54 19.53 -14.59
CA SER A 43 5.27 20.13 -15.03
C SER A 43 4.16 19.11 -15.25
N ASN A 44 4.47 17.98 -15.89
CA ASN A 44 3.48 16.91 -16.13
C ASN A 44 3.52 15.82 -15.06
N PHE A 45 4.52 15.84 -14.18
CA PHE A 45 4.75 14.78 -13.21
C PHE A 45 3.94 14.98 -11.93
N LYS A 46 3.76 16.23 -11.48
CA LYS A 46 3.01 16.56 -10.25
C LYS A 46 1.55 16.11 -10.27
N ASP A 47 0.94 16.05 -11.45
CA ASP A 47 -0.46 15.66 -11.62
C ASP A 47 -0.62 14.15 -11.87
N LYS A 48 0.48 13.38 -11.98
CA LYS A 48 0.41 11.93 -12.14
C LYS A 48 0.00 11.28 -10.83
N GLN A 49 -0.95 10.35 -10.93
CA GLN A 49 -1.33 9.45 -9.85
C GLN A 49 -0.83 8.05 -10.18
N PHE A 50 -0.32 7.37 -9.15
CA PHE A 50 0.13 5.99 -9.24
C PHE A 50 -0.78 5.13 -8.37
N PRO A 51 -1.14 3.92 -8.82
CA PRO A 51 -1.84 2.98 -7.97
C PRO A 51 -0.96 2.63 -6.78
N VAL A 52 -1.58 2.47 -5.62
CA VAL A 52 -0.92 2.06 -4.39
C VAL A 52 -1.73 0.94 -3.77
N THR A 53 -1.06 -0.17 -3.51
CA THR A 53 -1.64 -1.32 -2.81
C THR A 53 -1.06 -1.38 -1.41
N VAL A 54 -1.93 -1.50 -0.41
CA VAL A 54 -1.56 -1.66 0.99
C VAL A 54 -1.65 -3.14 1.33
N ASP A 55 -0.53 -3.73 1.75
CA ASP A 55 -0.52 -5.02 2.41
C ASP A 55 -0.77 -4.82 3.91
N TRP A 56 -1.70 -5.57 4.47
CA TRP A 56 -2.15 -5.39 5.85
C TRP A 56 -2.69 -6.70 6.44
N THR A 57 -2.69 -6.76 7.76
CA THR A 57 -3.21 -7.88 8.55
C THR A 57 -4.11 -7.39 9.68
N ILE A 58 -4.92 -8.31 10.21
CA ILE A 58 -5.79 -8.11 11.35
C ILE A 58 -5.14 -8.68 12.59
N GLY A 59 -4.93 -7.81 13.57
CA GLY A 59 -4.35 -8.17 14.86
C GLY A 59 -2.99 -8.84 14.71
N THR A 60 -2.64 -9.66 15.68
CA THR A 60 -1.38 -10.38 15.75
C THR A 60 -1.56 -11.89 15.88
N THR A 61 -2.81 -12.36 15.91
CA THR A 61 -3.19 -13.75 16.17
C THR A 61 -3.40 -14.53 14.88
N SER A 62 -3.21 -15.84 14.98
CA SER A 62 -3.51 -16.75 13.87
C SER A 62 -5.02 -16.87 13.63
N CYS A 63 -5.42 -17.33 12.45
CA CYS A 63 -6.78 -17.71 12.12
C CYS A 63 -7.39 -18.69 13.10
N LYS A 64 -6.58 -19.63 13.62
CA LYS A 64 -7.03 -20.62 14.59
C LYS A 64 -7.46 -19.95 15.90
N GLU A 65 -6.70 -18.97 16.35
CA GLU A 65 -6.98 -18.22 17.58
C GLU A 65 -8.08 -17.19 17.35
N ALA A 66 -8.05 -16.46 16.23
CA ALA A 66 -9.03 -15.44 15.89
C ALA A 66 -10.45 -16.00 15.80
N LYS A 67 -10.63 -17.22 15.29
CA LYS A 67 -11.92 -17.91 15.24
C LYS A 67 -12.49 -18.26 16.61
N MET A 68 -11.68 -18.31 17.66
CA MET A 68 -12.16 -18.56 19.02
C MET A 68 -12.86 -17.31 19.59
N ASP A 69 -12.46 -16.11 19.18
CA ASP A 69 -13.13 -14.86 19.53
C ASP A 69 -14.19 -14.50 18.48
N THR A 70 -15.31 -15.22 18.53
CA THR A 70 -16.43 -15.03 17.61
C THR A 70 -17.03 -13.62 17.60
N LYS A 71 -16.79 -12.81 18.64
CA LYS A 71 -17.30 -11.43 18.71
C LYS A 71 -16.45 -10.45 17.93
N ASN A 72 -15.13 -10.67 17.90
CA ASN A 72 -14.17 -9.77 17.24
C ASN A 72 -13.58 -10.37 15.94
N PHE A 73 -14.02 -11.57 15.57
CA PHE A 73 -13.60 -12.21 14.32
C PHE A 73 -14.11 -11.43 13.12
N ALA A 74 -13.20 -11.04 12.23
CA ALA A 74 -13.50 -10.08 11.17
C ALA A 74 -14.09 -10.69 9.89
N CYS A 75 -13.83 -11.97 9.62
CA CYS A 75 -14.30 -12.61 8.39
C CYS A 75 -15.80 -12.94 8.48
N GLN A 76 -16.50 -12.75 7.38
CA GLN A 76 -17.95 -12.90 7.26
C GLN A 76 -18.34 -14.23 6.61
N GLU A 77 -19.64 -14.49 6.47
CA GLU A 77 -20.19 -15.77 6.02
C GLU A 77 -19.61 -16.26 4.68
N ASN A 78 -19.29 -15.34 3.77
CA ASN A 78 -18.78 -15.65 2.43
C ASN A 78 -17.25 -15.48 2.28
N SER A 79 -16.53 -15.44 3.40
CA SER A 79 -15.07 -15.31 3.39
C SER A 79 -14.36 -16.30 4.32
N ASN A 80 -13.15 -16.68 3.91
CA ASN A 80 -12.24 -17.51 4.67
C ASN A 80 -11.14 -16.66 5.32
N CYS A 81 -10.73 -17.07 6.51
CA CYS A 81 -9.52 -16.57 7.16
C CYS A 81 -8.28 -17.17 6.51
N VAL A 82 -7.25 -16.34 6.30
CA VAL A 82 -5.92 -16.72 5.82
C VAL A 82 -4.87 -16.14 6.75
N ASP A 83 -3.99 -16.98 7.28
CA ASP A 83 -2.83 -16.54 8.07
C ASP A 83 -1.86 -15.77 7.18
N SER A 84 -1.31 -14.66 7.68
CA SER A 84 -0.29 -13.94 6.94
C SER A 84 1.04 -14.70 6.96
N GLU A 85 1.67 -14.84 5.79
CA GLU A 85 2.96 -15.54 5.65
C GLU A 85 4.13 -14.68 6.10
N ASN A 86 4.04 -13.36 5.88
CA ASN A 86 5.14 -12.41 6.09
C ASN A 86 4.95 -11.52 7.33
N ASN A 87 3.75 -11.47 7.88
CA ASN A 87 3.40 -10.62 9.03
C ASN A 87 2.69 -11.43 10.11
N SER A 88 2.60 -10.89 11.32
CA SER A 88 1.68 -11.44 12.32
C SER A 88 0.24 -11.07 11.99
N GLY A 89 -0.71 -11.89 12.42
CA GLY A 89 -2.13 -11.69 12.16
C GLY A 89 -2.65 -12.47 10.96
N TYR A 90 -3.88 -12.14 10.57
CA TYR A 90 -4.60 -12.81 9.48
C TYR A 90 -5.32 -11.80 8.58
N PHE A 91 -5.79 -12.23 7.42
CA PHE A 91 -6.70 -11.45 6.59
C PHE A 91 -7.87 -12.32 6.12
N CYS A 92 -8.92 -11.70 5.61
CA CYS A 92 -10.08 -12.40 5.07
C CYS A 92 -10.02 -12.40 3.56
N LYS A 93 -10.42 -13.52 2.96
CA LYS A 93 -10.46 -13.71 1.51
C LYS A 93 -11.81 -14.28 1.12
N CYS A 94 -12.41 -13.80 0.04
CA CYS A 94 -13.70 -14.35 -0.41
C CYS A 94 -13.53 -15.83 -0.78
N PHE A 95 -14.57 -16.63 -0.50
CA PHE A 95 -14.60 -18.00 -1.01
C PHE A 95 -14.56 -18.01 -2.54
N LYS A 96 -14.11 -19.14 -3.12
CA LYS A 96 -14.07 -19.30 -4.57
C LYS A 96 -15.47 -19.10 -5.16
N GLY A 97 -15.60 -18.16 -6.10
CA GLY A 97 -16.87 -17.80 -6.73
C GLY A 97 -17.59 -16.61 -6.09
N TYR A 98 -17.05 -16.04 -5.00
CA TYR A 98 -17.51 -14.80 -4.40
C TYR A 98 -16.53 -13.66 -4.69
N GLU A 99 -17.07 -12.48 -4.94
CA GLU A 99 -16.32 -11.26 -5.27
C GLU A 99 -16.77 -10.11 -4.37
N GLY A 100 -15.90 -9.10 -4.23
CA GLY A 100 -16.16 -7.93 -3.38
C GLY A 100 -15.31 -7.93 -2.11
N ASN A 101 -15.82 -7.24 -1.08
CA ASN A 101 -15.10 -7.03 0.17
C ASN A 101 -15.33 -8.21 1.14
N PRO A 102 -14.30 -8.99 1.51
CA PRO A 102 -14.44 -10.18 2.35
C PRO A 102 -14.77 -9.87 3.83
N TYR A 103 -14.80 -8.60 4.21
CA TYR A 103 -15.12 -8.13 5.55
C TYR A 103 -16.58 -7.65 5.69
N LEU A 104 -17.37 -7.70 4.60
CA LEU A 104 -18.77 -7.31 4.60
C LEU A 104 -19.70 -8.54 4.57
N PRO A 105 -20.90 -8.46 5.19
CA PRO A 105 -21.92 -9.51 5.12
C PRO A 105 -22.42 -9.77 3.69
#